data_AF-A0A2D4ERH5-F1
#
_entry.id   AF-A0A2D4ERH5-F1
#
_cell.length_a   1.000
_cell.length_b   1.000
_cell.length_c   1.000
_cell.angle_alpha   90.00
_cell.angle_beta   90.00
_cell.angle_gamma   90.00
#
_symmetry.space_group_name_H-M   'P 1'
#
loop_
_entity.id
_entity.type
_entity.pdbx_description
1 polymer ?
#
loop_
_entity_poly.entity_id
_entity_poly.type
_entity_poly.pdbx_seq_one_letter_code
_entity_poly.pdbx_strand_id
1 'polypeptide(L)'
;GTGIATVTSKDKIKLGSWHSVTVFRDGVDGWLSLDNSPPVPGKSQGQYSKITFRTPFYLGGAPTAYWLVKSVGINHGFQGCVQSLTVNGKPIDMRPWPLGKSLSGADVGECSSGICDEASCINGGTCTASKADRYICLCPLGFKGRHCEEVFTLTIPQFNETLKSFAVTPWPLEPVSYLSFMEFEITFRPDVANGVLLYS
;
A
#
# COMPACT_ATOMS: atom_id res chain seq x y z
N GLY A 1 -29.36 12.90 6.12
CA GLY A 1 -29.95 11.73 6.79
C GLY A 1 -30.73 12.21 8.01
N THR A 2 -31.91 11.66 8.25
CA THR A 2 -32.82 12.05 9.35
C THR A 2 -32.74 11.15 10.57
N GLY A 3 -31.99 10.06 10.51
CA GLY A 3 -31.82 9.13 11.62
C GLY A 3 -30.61 8.22 11.44
N ILE A 4 -30.16 7.63 12.54
CA ILE A 4 -29.01 6.74 12.61
C ILE A 4 -29.38 5.38 12.00
N ALA A 5 -28.45 4.78 11.25
CA ALA A 5 -28.49 3.37 10.87
C ALA A 5 -27.37 2.66 11.63
N THR A 6 -27.70 1.56 12.31
CA THR A 6 -26.71 0.71 12.96
C THR A 6 -26.58 -0.58 12.14
N VAL A 7 -25.37 -0.87 11.66
CA VAL A 7 -25.05 -2.08 10.92
C VAL A 7 -23.88 -2.77 11.62
N THR A 8 -23.98 -4.08 11.80
CA THR A 8 -23.00 -4.87 12.55
C THR A 8 -22.66 -6.13 11.74
N SER A 9 -21.37 -6.41 11.57
CA SER A 9 -20.93 -7.65 10.94
C SER A 9 -21.38 -8.86 11.75
N LYS A 10 -21.62 -9.99 11.08
CA LYS A 10 -21.85 -11.28 11.75
C LYS A 10 -20.55 -11.88 12.29
N ASP A 11 -19.44 -11.57 11.62
CA ASP A 11 -18.11 -12.05 12.01
C ASP A 11 -17.50 -11.17 13.08
N LYS A 12 -16.75 -11.80 13.98
CA LYS A 12 -16.03 -11.12 15.06
C LYS A 12 -14.61 -10.82 14.62
N ILE A 13 -14.12 -9.65 15.01
CA ILE A 13 -12.71 -9.30 14.89
C ILE A 13 -11.85 -10.18 15.81
N LYS A 14 -10.61 -10.43 15.39
CA LYS A 14 -9.57 -11.09 16.16
C LYS A 14 -8.60 -10.04 16.68
N LEU A 15 -8.38 -10.02 17.98
CA LEU A 15 -7.44 -9.08 18.59
C LEU A 15 -6.01 -9.33 18.10
N GLY A 16 -5.26 -8.26 17.86
CA GLY A 16 -3.89 -8.33 17.35
C GLY A 16 -3.77 -8.71 15.86
N SER A 17 -4.88 -8.92 15.17
CA SER A 17 -4.89 -9.22 13.73
C SER A 17 -5.33 -8.01 12.92
N TRP A 18 -4.82 -7.90 11.69
CA TRP A 18 -5.28 -6.88 10.73
C TRP A 18 -6.64 -7.25 10.18
N HIS A 19 -7.52 -6.25 10.13
CA HIS A 19 -8.85 -6.35 9.55
C HIS A 19 -9.06 -5.24 8.54
N SER A 20 -9.79 -5.54 7.47
CA SER A 20 -10.27 -4.54 6.51
C SER A 20 -11.76 -4.34 6.71
N VAL A 21 -12.22 -3.09 6.80
CA VAL A 21 -13.66 -2.80 6.85
C VAL A 21 -14.02 -1.85 5.73
N THR A 22 -15.01 -2.25 4.93
CA THR A 22 -15.58 -1.40 3.89
C THR A 22 -16.99 -1.01 4.31
N VAL A 23 -17.23 0.30 4.37
CA VAL A 23 -18.55 0.87 4.60
C VAL A 23 -18.95 1.63 3.35
N PHE A 24 -20.08 1.24 2.77
CA PHE A 24 -20.64 1.86 1.59
C PHE A 24 -22.02 2.42 1.89
N ARG A 25 -22.35 3.53 1.24
CA ARG A 25 -23.67 4.13 1.31
C ARG A 25 -24.03 4.74 -0.03
N ASP A 26 -25.25 4.46 -0.48
CA ASP A 26 -25.89 5.13 -1.60
C ASP A 26 -27.31 5.57 -1.20
N GLY A 27 -27.56 6.87 -1.27
CA GLY A 27 -28.81 7.47 -0.81
C GLY A 27 -29.10 7.16 0.67
N VAL A 28 -30.15 6.37 0.94
CA VAL A 28 -30.53 5.93 2.30
C VAL A 28 -30.09 4.51 2.61
N ASP A 29 -29.65 3.77 1.60
CA ASP A 29 -29.23 2.39 1.69
C ASP A 29 -27.70 2.34 1.81
N GLY A 30 -27.20 1.27 2.39
CA GLY A 30 -25.78 1.07 2.57
C GLY A 30 -25.48 -0.34 3.03
N TRP A 31 -24.20 -0.64 3.16
CA TRP A 31 -23.76 -1.92 3.66
C TRP A 31 -22.39 -1.81 4.32
N LEU A 32 -22.09 -2.79 5.16
CA LEU A 32 -20.79 -2.98 5.78
C LEU A 32 -20.28 -4.37 5.39
N SER A 33 -19.02 -4.46 4.99
CA SER A 33 -18.30 -5.72 4.80
C SER A 33 -17.03 -5.68 5.66
N LEU A 34 -16.84 -6.75 6.43
CA LEU A 34 -15.64 -6.99 7.23
C LEU A 34 -14.82 -8.07 6.52
N ASP A 35 -13.55 -7.78 6.30
CA ASP A 35 -12.60 -8.62 5.57
C ASP A 35 -13.17 -9.06 4.20
N ASN A 36 -13.33 -10.37 3.98
CA ASN A 36 -13.90 -10.95 2.77
C ASN A 36 -15.32 -11.48 3.00
N SER A 37 -15.96 -11.08 4.10
CA SER A 37 -17.28 -11.57 4.47
C SER A 37 -18.39 -10.90 3.64
N PRO A 38 -19.50 -11.61 3.41
CA PRO A 38 -20.64 -11.05 2.68
C PRO A 38 -21.11 -9.72 3.27
N PRO A 39 -21.48 -8.74 2.43
CA PRO A 39 -21.92 -7.43 2.89
C PRO A 39 -23.21 -7.55 3.71
N VAL A 40 -23.23 -6.89 4.87
CA VAL A 40 -24.41 -6.76 5.72
C VAL A 40 -25.13 -5.44 5.35
N PRO A 41 -26.37 -5.50 4.83
CA PRO A 41 -27.10 -4.31 4.42
C PRO A 41 -27.62 -3.52 5.62
N GLY A 42 -27.82 -2.22 5.43
CA GLY A 42 -28.45 -1.33 6.38
C GLY A 42 -29.13 -0.14 5.71
N LYS A 43 -30.11 0.43 6.38
CA LYS A 43 -30.89 1.57 5.85
C LYS A 43 -31.08 2.63 6.93
N SER A 44 -30.82 3.88 6.59
CA SER A 44 -31.07 5.02 7.49
C SER A 44 -32.54 5.42 7.49
N GLN A 45 -33.03 5.85 8.65
CA GLN A 45 -34.42 6.28 8.80
C GLN A 45 -34.70 7.65 8.14
N GLY A 46 -35.92 7.75 7.60
CA GLY A 46 -36.48 8.93 6.95
C GLY A 46 -36.03 9.14 5.49
N GLN A 47 -36.40 10.29 4.91
CA GLN A 47 -36.36 10.50 3.45
C GLN A 47 -35.11 11.21 2.93
N TYR A 48 -34.24 11.71 3.81
CA TYR A 48 -33.08 12.48 3.41
C TYR A 48 -31.91 11.59 2.99
N SER A 49 -31.64 11.53 1.68
CA SER A 49 -30.57 10.76 1.05
C SER A 49 -29.18 11.41 1.11
N LYS A 50 -29.11 12.74 1.25
CA LYS A 50 -27.84 13.48 1.28
C LYS A 50 -27.25 13.56 2.69
N ILE A 51 -25.92 13.58 2.77
CA ILE A 51 -25.12 13.79 3.99
C ILE A 51 -24.21 15.00 3.77
N THR A 52 -24.05 15.83 4.80
CA THR A 52 -23.11 16.95 4.82
C THR A 52 -22.29 16.86 6.10
N PHE A 53 -20.97 16.84 5.95
CA PHE A 53 -20.04 16.91 7.07
C PHE A 53 -19.76 18.37 7.39
N ARG A 54 -20.09 18.81 8.61
CA ARG A 54 -19.85 20.18 9.09
C ARG A 54 -18.63 20.31 10.01
N THR A 55 -18.09 19.18 10.44
CA THR A 55 -16.92 19.08 11.31
C THR A 55 -15.82 18.29 10.61
N PRO A 56 -14.56 18.43 11.05
CA PRO A 56 -13.49 17.54 10.61
C PRO A 56 -13.84 16.07 10.81
N PHE A 57 -13.23 15.22 9.99
CA PHE A 57 -13.31 13.78 10.13
C PHE A 57 -12.33 13.32 11.21
N TYR A 58 -12.82 12.59 12.20
CA TYR A 58 -12.01 12.04 13.28
C TYR A 58 -11.83 10.53 13.10
N LEU A 59 -10.64 10.04 13.38
CA LEU A 59 -10.29 8.62 13.34
C LEU A 59 -9.72 8.21 14.70
N GLY A 60 -10.19 7.09 15.22
CA GLY A 60 -9.72 6.50 16.48
C GLY A 60 -10.23 7.17 17.76
N GLY A 61 -10.77 8.38 17.71
CA GLY A 61 -11.31 9.05 18.90
C GLY A 61 -11.87 10.43 18.59
N ALA A 62 -12.02 11.26 19.63
CA ALA A 62 -12.38 12.66 19.50
C ALA A 62 -11.69 13.47 20.60
N PRO A 63 -11.52 14.81 20.45
CA PRO A 63 -10.84 15.65 21.44
C PRO A 63 -11.43 15.60 22.85
N THR A 64 -12.72 15.26 22.97
CA THR A 64 -13.39 15.07 24.26
C THR A 64 -14.37 13.91 24.19
N ALA A 65 -14.49 13.10 25.26
CA ALA A 65 -15.44 11.99 25.36
C ALA A 65 -16.90 12.42 25.12
N TYR A 66 -17.25 13.67 25.42
CA TYR A 66 -18.58 14.24 25.14
C TYR A 66 -19.01 14.06 23.68
N TRP A 67 -18.10 14.27 22.72
CA TRP A 67 -18.43 14.13 21.30
C TRP A 67 -18.66 12.67 20.91
N LEU A 68 -17.92 11.73 21.49
CA LEU A 68 -18.13 10.29 21.25
C LEU A 68 -19.49 9.83 21.82
N VAL A 69 -19.80 10.21 23.05
CA VAL A 69 -21.08 9.85 23.69
C VAL A 69 -22.25 10.45 22.92
N LYS A 70 -22.15 11.73 22.53
CA LYS A 70 -23.19 12.42 21.75
C LYS A 70 -23.40 11.83 20.36
N SER A 71 -22.33 11.39 19.68
CA SER A 71 -22.40 10.93 18.28
C SER A 71 -22.66 9.44 18.13
N VAL A 72 -22.08 8.59 18.99
CA VAL A 72 -22.13 7.13 18.86
C VAL A 72 -22.49 6.40 20.14
N GLY A 73 -22.66 7.09 21.28
CA GLY A 73 -23.02 6.49 22.56
C GLY A 73 -21.88 5.75 23.27
N ILE A 74 -20.63 5.96 22.85
CA ILE A 74 -19.43 5.31 23.40
C ILE A 74 -18.56 6.37 24.08
N ASN A 75 -17.90 6.03 25.19
CA ASN A 75 -17.09 6.96 25.99
C ASN A 75 -15.57 6.73 25.91
N HIS A 76 -15.12 5.77 25.09
CA HIS A 76 -13.72 5.44 24.88
C HIS A 76 -13.37 5.45 23.39
N GLY A 77 -12.13 5.81 23.08
CA GLY A 77 -11.58 5.74 21.73
C GLY A 77 -11.16 4.33 21.34
N PHE A 78 -10.69 4.20 20.11
CA PHE A 78 -10.01 3.03 19.59
C PHE A 78 -8.57 2.98 20.10
N GLN A 79 -8.15 1.80 20.56
CA GLN A 79 -6.76 1.50 20.87
C GLN A 79 -6.27 0.42 19.91
N GLY A 80 -5.31 0.77 19.06
CA GLY A 80 -4.76 -0.12 18.05
C GLY A 80 -4.15 0.65 16.89
N CYS A 81 -3.95 -0.04 15.78
CA CYS A 81 -3.25 0.49 14.62
C CYS A 81 -4.19 0.66 13.44
N VAL A 82 -4.07 1.79 12.72
CA VAL A 82 -4.76 2.00 11.44
C VAL A 82 -3.70 2.24 10.37
N GLN A 83 -3.56 1.28 9.46
CA GLN A 83 -2.51 1.30 8.43
C GLN A 83 -2.89 2.18 7.23
N SER A 84 -4.18 2.23 6.87
CA SER A 84 -4.63 2.94 5.69
C SER A 84 -6.09 3.39 5.80
N LEU A 85 -6.39 4.57 5.28
CA LEU A 85 -7.74 5.08 5.11
C LEU A 85 -7.93 5.52 3.66
N THR A 86 -9.00 5.04 3.02
CA THR A 86 -9.37 5.41 1.65
C THR A 86 -10.81 5.87 1.65
N VAL A 87 -11.08 7.03 1.04
CA VAL A 87 -12.44 7.58 0.89
C VAL A 87 -12.70 7.78 -0.60
N ASN A 88 -13.73 7.10 -1.13
CA ASN A 88 -14.08 7.15 -2.56
C ASN A 88 -12.89 6.86 -3.49
N GLY A 89 -12.08 5.84 -3.15
CA GLY A 89 -10.90 5.45 -3.90
C GLY A 89 -9.68 6.36 -3.71
N LYS A 90 -9.80 7.49 -3.00
CA LYS A 90 -8.66 8.37 -2.68
C LYS A 90 -8.05 8.02 -1.34
N PRO A 91 -6.73 7.71 -1.27
CA PRO A 91 -6.05 7.51 -0.01
C PRO A 91 -5.96 8.83 0.76
N ILE A 92 -6.21 8.78 2.06
CA ILE A 92 -6.07 9.91 2.99
C ILE A 92 -4.87 9.65 3.90
N ASP A 93 -3.88 10.54 3.84
CA ASP A 93 -2.69 10.47 4.69
C ASP A 93 -2.94 11.17 6.03
N MET A 94 -3.25 10.36 7.04
CA MET A 94 -3.58 10.80 8.40
C MET A 94 -2.35 11.02 9.28
N ARG A 95 -1.12 10.93 8.73
CA ARG A 95 0.10 11.26 9.49
C ARG A 95 0.18 12.76 9.77
N PRO A 96 0.85 13.17 10.85
CA PRO A 96 1.08 14.58 11.14
C PRO A 96 1.97 15.22 10.06
N TRP A 97 1.80 16.53 9.86
CA TRP A 97 2.69 17.32 9.01
C TRP A 97 4.13 17.29 9.57
N PRO A 98 5.19 17.21 8.73
CA PRO A 98 5.19 17.32 7.27
C PRO A 98 4.98 16.01 6.51
N LEU A 99 4.93 14.87 7.20
CA LEU A 99 4.87 13.55 6.56
C LEU A 99 3.48 13.24 5.98
N GLY A 100 2.42 13.77 6.59
CA GLY A 100 1.05 13.61 6.13
C GLY A 100 0.25 14.92 6.13
N LYS A 101 -1.08 14.78 6.12
CA LYS A 101 -2.03 15.89 5.95
C LYS A 101 -3.01 16.03 7.11
N SER A 102 -2.75 15.37 8.23
CA SER A 102 -3.61 15.53 9.41
C SER A 102 -3.58 16.97 9.91
N LEU A 103 -4.77 17.51 10.23
CA LEU A 103 -4.91 18.86 10.76
C LEU A 103 -4.38 18.98 12.21
N SER A 104 -4.52 17.91 13.00
CA SER A 104 -4.10 17.83 14.40
C SER A 104 -4.20 16.39 14.90
N GLY A 105 -3.44 16.03 15.93
CA GLY A 105 -3.54 14.74 16.62
C GLY A 105 -2.94 14.82 18.02
N ALA A 106 -3.32 13.89 18.89
CA ALA A 106 -2.77 13.72 20.23
C ALA A 106 -2.55 12.23 20.48
N ASP A 107 -1.46 11.90 21.18
CA ASP A 107 -1.11 10.53 21.59
C ASP A 107 -1.10 9.48 20.45
N VAL A 108 -0.61 9.89 19.26
CA VAL A 108 -0.48 9.00 18.08
C VAL A 108 0.95 8.45 18.02
N GLY A 109 1.10 7.14 18.25
CA GLY A 109 2.38 6.41 18.17
C GLY A 109 2.63 5.71 16.83
N GLU A 110 3.76 5.00 16.72
CA GLU A 110 4.16 4.22 15.54
C GLU A 110 3.93 2.71 15.77
N CYS A 111 3.19 2.08 14.86
CA CYS A 111 2.78 0.68 14.95
C CYS A 111 3.74 -0.31 14.28
N SER A 112 4.71 0.19 13.50
CA SER A 112 5.70 -0.65 12.81
C SER A 112 6.96 -0.92 13.64
N SER A 113 7.03 -0.40 14.87
CA SER A 113 8.14 -0.69 15.78
C SER A 113 8.20 -2.19 16.08
N GLY A 114 9.37 -2.80 15.87
CA GLY A 114 9.62 -4.22 16.14
C GLY A 114 9.44 -5.20 14.98
N ILE A 115 8.88 -4.79 13.82
CA ILE A 115 8.75 -5.70 12.66
C ILE A 115 10.13 -6.20 12.20
N CYS A 116 11.15 -5.35 12.31
CA CYS A 116 12.52 -5.68 11.93
C CYS A 116 13.32 -6.42 13.00
N ASP A 117 12.79 -6.55 14.22
CA ASP A 117 13.51 -7.21 15.32
C ASP A 117 13.61 -8.73 15.07
N GLU A 118 12.60 -9.31 14.43
CA GLU A 118 12.56 -10.72 14.01
C GLU A 118 12.91 -10.93 12.53
N ALA A 119 13.27 -9.87 11.80
CA ALA A 119 13.51 -9.96 10.36
C ALA A 119 14.91 -10.52 10.05
N SER A 120 14.96 -11.67 9.39
CA SER A 120 16.21 -12.34 8.97
C SER A 120 16.73 -11.82 7.63
N CYS A 121 17.11 -10.55 7.51
CA CYS A 121 17.85 -10.08 6.33
C CYS A 121 19.32 -10.52 6.46
N ILE A 122 19.82 -11.33 5.52
CA ILE A 122 21.19 -11.87 5.55
C ILE A 122 22.10 -11.16 4.55
N ASN A 123 23.40 -11.52 4.55
CA ASN A 123 24.41 -10.96 3.65
C ASN A 123 24.52 -9.42 3.70
N GLY A 124 24.32 -8.84 4.88
CA GLY A 124 24.35 -7.38 5.07
C GLY A 124 23.10 -6.64 4.57
N GLY A 125 22.01 -7.35 4.28
CA GLY A 125 20.72 -6.76 3.94
C GLY A 125 20.17 -5.91 5.08
N THR A 126 19.56 -4.77 4.73
CA THR A 126 18.94 -3.87 5.72
C THR A 126 17.44 -4.10 5.76
N CYS A 127 16.90 -4.40 6.95
CA CYS A 127 15.45 -4.48 7.12
C CYS A 127 14.82 -3.08 7.16
N THR A 128 13.74 -2.89 6.41
CA THR A 128 12.89 -1.71 6.54
C THR A 128 11.42 -2.11 6.57
N ALA A 129 10.64 -1.46 7.44
CA ALA A 129 9.19 -1.61 7.42
C ALA A 129 8.65 -1.04 6.10
N SER A 130 7.92 -1.86 5.34
CA SER A 130 7.18 -1.43 4.15
C SER A 130 5.75 -1.04 4.52
N LYS A 131 5.20 -1.71 5.54
CA LYS A 131 3.87 -1.53 6.11
C LYS A 131 3.94 -1.85 7.61
N ALA A 132 2.87 -1.58 8.36
CA ALA A 132 2.81 -1.85 9.80
C ALA A 132 2.89 -3.35 10.18
N ASP A 133 2.90 -4.26 9.20
CA ASP A 133 2.94 -5.71 9.39
C ASP A 133 3.87 -6.42 8.41
N ARG A 134 4.57 -5.66 7.58
CA ARG A 134 5.43 -6.20 6.52
C ARG A 134 6.72 -5.42 6.46
N TYR A 135 7.82 -6.16 6.45
CA TYR A 135 9.13 -5.62 6.12
C TYR A 135 9.56 -6.03 4.71
N ILE A 136 10.59 -5.35 4.24
CA ILE A 136 11.37 -5.74 3.06
C ILE A 136 12.86 -5.67 3.42
N CYS A 137 13.63 -6.63 2.90
CA CYS A 137 15.08 -6.56 2.98
C CYS A 137 15.62 -5.79 1.77
N LEU A 138 16.33 -4.70 2.03
CA LEU A 138 17.09 -3.99 1.02
C LEU A 138 18.41 -4.72 0.82
N CYS A 139 18.56 -5.40 -0.31
CA CYS A 139 19.73 -6.23 -0.60
C CYS A 139 20.87 -5.40 -1.20
N PRO A 140 22.11 -5.61 -0.73
CA PRO A 140 23.28 -5.00 -1.34
C PRO A 140 23.54 -5.61 -2.73
N LEU A 141 24.38 -4.92 -3.52
CA LEU A 141 24.79 -5.38 -4.85
C LEU A 141 25.37 -6.80 -4.78
N GLY A 142 24.96 -7.64 -5.73
CA GLY A 142 25.35 -9.06 -5.79
C GLY A 142 24.45 -10.00 -4.99
N PHE A 143 23.42 -9.49 -4.30
CA PHE A 143 22.45 -10.31 -3.58
C PHE A 143 21.01 -10.00 -4.00
N LYS A 144 20.17 -11.03 -4.01
CA LYS A 144 18.74 -10.94 -4.27
C LYS A 144 17.98 -11.97 -3.42
N GLY A 145 16.67 -12.01 -3.57
CA GLY A 145 15.79 -12.86 -2.76
C GLY A 145 15.09 -12.06 -1.67
N ARG A 146 14.17 -12.72 -0.95
CA ARG A 146 13.34 -12.06 0.06
C ARG A 146 14.15 -11.61 1.28
N HIS A 147 15.21 -12.36 1.57
CA HIS A 147 16.09 -12.22 2.71
C HIS A 147 17.54 -11.92 2.28
N CYS A 148 17.76 -11.61 1.00
CA CYS A 148 19.08 -11.42 0.40
C CYS A 148 19.94 -12.70 0.43
N GLU A 149 19.30 -13.85 0.34
CA GLU A 149 19.88 -15.18 0.44
C GLU A 149 20.50 -15.69 -0.86
N GLU A 150 20.08 -15.16 -2.00
CA GLU A 150 20.56 -15.57 -3.31
C GLU A 150 21.72 -14.69 -3.74
N VAL A 151 22.87 -15.31 -3.97
CA VAL A 151 24.03 -14.65 -4.58
C VAL A 151 23.84 -14.64 -6.09
N PHE A 152 24.06 -13.49 -6.71
CA PHE A 152 24.16 -13.39 -8.17
C PHE A 152 25.39 -12.58 -8.56
N THR A 153 25.99 -12.97 -9.68
CA THR A 153 27.09 -12.21 -10.26
C THR A 153 26.50 -11.11 -11.12
N LEU A 154 26.74 -9.85 -10.73
CA LEU A 154 26.42 -8.72 -11.60
C LEU A 154 27.38 -8.72 -12.78
N THR A 155 26.97 -9.35 -13.88
CA THR A 155 27.76 -9.41 -15.11
C THR A 155 27.19 -8.44 -16.12
N ILE A 156 27.92 -7.34 -16.38
CA ILE A 156 27.64 -6.41 -17.46
C ILE A 156 28.58 -6.79 -18.61
N PRO A 157 28.06 -7.17 -19.80
CA PRO A 157 28.92 -7.56 -20.91
C PRO A 157 29.77 -6.36 -21.36
N GLN A 158 31.09 -6.57 -21.45
CA GLN A 158 32.01 -5.61 -22.05
C GLN A 158 32.36 -6.10 -23.46
N PHE A 159 32.21 -5.22 -24.45
CA PHE A 159 32.59 -5.50 -25.83
C PHE A 159 33.92 -4.80 -26.14
N ASN A 160 34.81 -5.47 -26.87
CA ASN A 160 36.20 -5.03 -27.08
C ASN A 160 36.55 -4.84 -28.57
N GLU A 161 35.55 -4.55 -29.41
CA GLU A 161 35.67 -4.30 -30.86
C GLU A 161 36.23 -5.46 -31.71
N THR A 162 36.60 -6.60 -31.11
CA THR A 162 37.09 -7.75 -31.87
C THR A 162 35.96 -8.40 -32.68
N LEU A 163 36.30 -9.08 -33.78
CA LEU A 163 35.34 -9.81 -34.63
C LEU A 163 34.56 -10.92 -33.90
N LYS A 164 34.97 -11.29 -32.67
CA LYS A 164 34.30 -12.28 -31.82
C LYS A 164 33.60 -11.64 -30.60
N SER A 165 33.52 -10.32 -30.55
CA SER A 165 32.88 -9.56 -29.48
C SER A 165 31.45 -9.22 -29.84
N PHE A 166 30.53 -10.16 -29.62
CA PHE A 166 29.11 -9.97 -29.90
C PHE A 166 28.25 -10.79 -28.94
N ALA A 167 27.01 -10.38 -28.76
CA ALA A 167 25.98 -11.12 -28.04
C ALA A 167 24.74 -11.22 -28.91
N VAL A 168 24.10 -12.39 -28.95
CA VAL A 168 22.87 -12.64 -29.70
C VAL A 168 21.79 -13.10 -28.75
N THR A 169 20.58 -12.59 -28.92
CA THR A 169 19.38 -13.06 -28.23
C THR A 169 18.31 -13.43 -29.26
N PRO A 170 17.55 -14.52 -29.06
CA PRO A 170 16.38 -14.78 -29.88
C PRO A 170 15.33 -13.68 -29.71
N TRP A 171 14.68 -13.27 -30.81
CA TRP A 171 13.58 -12.31 -30.81
C TRP A 171 12.53 -12.70 -31.86
N PRO A 172 11.21 -12.60 -31.56
CA PRO A 172 10.64 -12.27 -30.26
C PRO A 172 10.76 -13.44 -29.27
N LEU A 173 10.99 -13.13 -27.99
CA LEU A 173 11.17 -14.15 -26.93
C LEU A 173 9.88 -14.94 -26.64
N GLU A 174 8.72 -14.37 -26.97
CA GLU A 174 7.41 -15.01 -26.92
C GLU A 174 6.64 -14.68 -28.23
N PRO A 175 5.75 -15.57 -28.72
CA PRO A 175 4.93 -15.29 -29.89
C PRO A 175 3.88 -14.21 -29.55
N VAL A 176 4.26 -12.94 -29.68
CA VAL A 176 3.35 -11.81 -29.57
C VAL A 176 2.75 -11.55 -30.96
N SER A 177 1.44 -11.33 -31.00
CA SER A 177 0.69 -10.83 -32.15
C SER A 177 1.48 -9.74 -32.89
N TYR A 178 1.60 -9.86 -34.22
CA TYR A 178 2.35 -8.95 -35.09
C TYR A 178 2.01 -7.47 -34.81
N LEU A 179 2.81 -6.81 -33.97
CA LEU A 179 2.71 -5.38 -33.74
C LEU A 179 3.28 -4.65 -34.96
N SER A 180 2.65 -3.56 -35.38
CA SER A 180 3.12 -2.70 -36.48
C SER A 180 4.23 -1.71 -36.06
N PHE A 181 4.67 -1.77 -34.80
CA PHE A 181 5.68 -0.89 -34.23
C PHE A 181 6.69 -1.68 -33.38
N MET A 182 7.91 -1.13 -33.23
CA MET A 182 8.97 -1.67 -32.38
C MET A 182 9.64 -0.50 -31.62
N GLU A 183 10.01 -0.73 -30.37
CA GLU A 183 10.74 0.22 -29.53
C GLU A 183 11.90 -0.49 -28.83
N PHE A 184 13.09 0.08 -28.91
CA PHE A 184 14.30 -0.44 -28.25
C PHE A 184 14.84 0.63 -27.29
N GLU A 185 14.90 0.30 -26.01
CA GLU A 185 15.54 1.14 -24.99
C GLU A 185 16.86 0.50 -24.55
N ILE A 186 17.97 1.23 -24.69
CA ILE A 186 19.31 0.77 -24.30
C ILE A 186 20.04 1.85 -23.51
N THR A 187 20.70 1.43 -22.42
CA THR A 187 21.66 2.25 -21.67
C THR A 187 23.05 1.68 -21.91
N PHE A 188 23.98 2.49 -22.42
CA PHE A 188 25.35 2.04 -22.75
C PHE A 188 26.39 3.09 -22.35
N ARG A 189 27.63 2.65 -22.16
CA ARG A 189 28.80 3.51 -21.86
C ARG A 189 29.91 3.20 -22.88
N PRO A 190 30.10 4.02 -23.92
CA PRO A 190 31.09 3.74 -24.94
C PRO A 190 32.49 4.19 -24.50
N ASP A 191 33.51 3.39 -24.82
CA ASP A 191 34.92 3.76 -24.64
C ASP A 191 35.51 4.42 -25.93
N VAL A 192 34.81 4.30 -27.07
CA VAL A 192 35.17 4.90 -28.37
C VAL A 192 33.99 5.64 -29.02
N ALA A 193 34.27 6.57 -29.94
CA ALA A 193 33.26 7.45 -30.53
C ALA A 193 32.32 6.78 -31.55
N ASN A 194 32.75 5.71 -32.22
CA ASN A 194 32.00 5.07 -33.30
C ASN A 194 31.87 3.56 -33.06
N GLY A 195 30.69 3.00 -33.34
CA GLY A 195 30.41 1.56 -33.19
C GLY A 195 28.96 1.21 -33.48
N VAL A 196 28.68 -0.09 -33.62
CA VAL A 196 27.32 -0.62 -33.81
C VAL A 196 26.75 -1.02 -32.44
N LEU A 197 25.52 -0.60 -32.13
CA LEU A 197 24.82 -0.97 -30.89
C LEU A 197 23.83 -2.12 -31.08
N LEU A 198 23.03 -2.08 -32.15
CA LEU A 198 22.03 -3.09 -32.48
C LEU A 198 21.82 -3.15 -33.99
N TYR A 199 21.69 -4.36 -34.52
CA TYR A 199 21.28 -4.65 -35.90
C TYR A 199 20.56 -6.00 -35.93
N SER A 200 19.75 -6.24 -36.96
CA SER A 200 19.09 -7.52 -37.23
C SER A 200 19.27 -7.89 -38.69
#